data_AF-A0A2V5SIR7-F1
#
_entry.id   AF-A0A2V5SIR7-F1
#
_cell.length_a   1.000
_cell.length_b   1.000
_cell.length_c   1.000
_cell.angle_alpha   90.00
_cell.angle_beta   90.00
_cell.angle_gamma   90.00
#
_symmetry.space_group_name_H-M   'P 1'
#
loop_
_entity.id
_entity.type
_entity.pdbx_description
1 polymer ?
#
loop_
_entity_poly.entity_id
_entity_poly.type
_entity_poly.pdbx_seq_one_letter_code
_entity_poly.pdbx_strand_id
1 'polypeptide(L)'
;DKDRQWFKAQTGLPADLADARGTSRDLSLCGHVVAKDDILIVRDLARDPRFANNPFLKEQGFRFYAGVPLRGPNGSPIGSLCILDIKPRDISRQEQDLLQIVAEDVMDEIKRRPVTDADRSSENGKT
;
A
#
# COMPACT_ATOMS: atom_id res chain seq x y z
N ASP A 1 -1.25 14.05 7.34
CA ASP A 1 -2.66 13.84 6.95
C ASP A 1 -3.16 12.54 7.59
N LYS A 2 -4.22 12.59 8.42
CA LYS A 2 -4.67 11.42 9.20
C LYS A 2 -5.57 10.48 8.39
N ASP A 3 -6.33 11.04 7.45
CA ASP A 3 -7.45 10.34 6.83
C ASP A 3 -7.12 9.85 5.41
N ARG A 4 -5.88 10.06 4.98
CA ARG A 4 -5.40 9.74 3.63
C ARG A 4 -4.32 8.67 3.66
N GLN A 5 -4.42 7.78 2.68
CA GLN A 5 -3.33 6.94 2.21
C GLN A 5 -2.64 7.63 1.03
N TRP A 6 -1.33 7.79 1.10
CA TRP A 6 -0.56 8.43 0.05
C TRP A 6 0.34 7.43 -0.70
N PHE A 7 0.48 7.62 -2.01
CA PHE A 7 1.31 6.78 -2.87
C PHE A 7 2.66 7.47 -3.15
N LYS A 8 3.71 7.13 -2.38
CA LYS A 8 5.09 7.63 -2.62
C LYS A 8 5.56 7.25 -4.03
N ALA A 9 5.26 6.01 -4.42
CA ALA A 9 5.47 5.49 -5.77
C ALA A 9 4.29 4.58 -6.14
N GLN A 10 4.00 4.49 -7.43
CA GLN A 10 3.05 3.54 -8.00
C GLN A 10 3.45 3.25 -9.45
N THR A 11 3.08 2.08 -9.94
CA THR A 11 3.09 1.77 -11.37
C THR A 11 1.89 0.88 -11.69
N GLY A 12 1.29 1.09 -12.87
CA GLY A 12 0.16 0.29 -13.35
C GLY A 12 -1.21 0.57 -12.72
N LEU A 13 -1.33 1.60 -11.87
CA LEU A 13 -2.66 2.03 -11.40
C LEU A 13 -3.45 2.74 -12.53
N PRO A 14 -4.79 2.67 -12.51
CA PRO A 14 -5.65 3.53 -13.31
C PRO A 14 -5.26 5.01 -13.23
N ALA A 15 -5.41 5.75 -14.33
CA ALA A 15 -4.91 7.13 -14.45
C ALA A 15 -5.47 8.07 -13.37
N ASP A 16 -6.75 7.96 -13.06
CA ASP A 16 -7.42 8.70 -11.99
C ASP A 16 -6.77 8.46 -10.61
N LEU A 17 -6.44 7.22 -10.28
CA LEU A 17 -5.76 6.87 -9.03
C LEU A 17 -4.28 7.26 -9.02
N ALA A 18 -3.62 7.09 -10.16
CA ALA A 18 -2.23 7.47 -10.36
C ALA A 18 -2.03 8.98 -10.14
N ASP A 19 -2.91 9.80 -10.73
CA ASP A 19 -2.86 11.26 -10.65
C ASP A 19 -3.28 11.78 -9.27
N ALA A 20 -4.29 11.15 -8.66
CA ALA A 20 -4.72 11.49 -7.30
C ALA A 20 -3.64 11.23 -6.23
N ARG A 21 -2.65 10.37 -6.53
CA ARG A 21 -1.52 10.02 -5.64
C ARG A 21 -1.94 9.56 -4.25
N GLY A 22 -3.14 9.02 -4.10
CA GLY A 22 -3.65 8.54 -2.84
C GLY A 22 -5.13 8.23 -2.85
N THR A 23 -5.60 7.67 -1.74
CA THR A 23 -6.99 7.27 -1.49
C THR A 23 -7.37 7.59 -0.05
N SER A 24 -8.66 7.52 0.30
CA SER A 24 -9.08 7.57 1.71
C SER A 24 -8.50 6.38 2.47
N ARG A 25 -8.02 6.62 3.70
CA ARG A 25 -7.47 5.59 4.59
C ARG A 25 -8.52 4.56 5.01
N ASP A 26 -9.76 4.99 5.20
CA ASP A 26 -10.85 4.12 5.68
C ASP A 26 -11.24 3.06 4.64
N LEU A 27 -10.94 3.31 3.37
CA LEU A 27 -11.22 2.40 2.26
C LEU A 27 -10.00 1.56 1.89
N SER A 28 -8.89 1.69 2.62
CA SER A 28 -7.59 1.23 2.18
C SER A 28 -7.20 -0.17 2.69
N LEU A 29 -6.68 -0.99 1.78
CA LEU A 29 -6.12 -2.30 2.09
C LEU A 29 -4.81 -2.18 2.88
N CYS A 30 -3.98 -1.17 2.56
CA CYS A 30 -2.69 -0.97 3.22
C CYS A 30 -2.84 -0.60 4.71
N GLY A 31 -3.95 0.05 5.08
CA GLY A 31 -4.26 0.31 6.49
C GLY A 31 -4.34 -0.96 7.32
N HIS A 32 -4.83 -2.06 6.74
CA HIS A 32 -4.90 -3.36 7.41
C HIS A 32 -3.53 -4.00 7.60
N VAL A 33 -2.62 -3.84 6.63
CA VAL A 33 -1.22 -4.29 6.74
C VAL A 33 -0.51 -3.54 7.86
N VAL A 34 -0.61 -2.21 7.87
CA VAL A 34 0.02 -1.36 8.89
C VAL A 34 -0.56 -1.64 10.29
N ALA A 35 -1.88 -1.77 10.41
CA ALA A 35 -2.54 -2.00 11.68
C ALA A 35 -2.19 -3.35 12.32
N LYS A 36 -1.92 -4.38 11.50
CA LYS A 36 -1.54 -5.71 11.97
C LYS A 36 -0.03 -5.94 12.04
N ASP A 37 0.75 -5.07 11.40
CA ASP A 37 2.18 -5.26 11.16
C ASP A 37 2.52 -6.63 10.55
N ASP A 38 1.68 -7.08 9.62
CA ASP A 38 1.76 -8.43 9.05
C ASP A 38 1.34 -8.44 7.57
N ILE A 39 1.79 -9.46 6.84
CA ILE A 39 1.43 -9.68 5.45
C ILE A 39 -0.08 -9.88 5.31
N LEU A 40 -0.67 -9.24 4.29
CA LEU A 40 -2.07 -9.43 3.92
C LEU A 40 -2.16 -9.92 2.49
N ILE A 41 -2.59 -11.17 2.35
CA ILE A 41 -2.90 -11.78 1.05
C ILE A 41 -4.40 -11.98 0.94
N VAL A 42 -4.99 -11.44 -0.13
CA VAL A 42 -6.40 -11.61 -0.47
C VAL A 42 -6.49 -12.07 -1.92
N ARG A 43 -6.81 -13.36 -2.09
CA ARG A 43 -6.88 -14.02 -3.40
C ARG A 43 -7.96 -13.44 -4.30
N ASP A 44 -9.12 -13.15 -3.69
CA ASP A 44 -10.27 -12.54 -4.35
C ASP A 44 -11.00 -11.58 -3.39
N LEU A 45 -10.78 -10.28 -3.55
CA LEU A 45 -11.37 -9.19 -2.76
C LEU A 45 -12.90 -9.21 -2.80
N ALA A 46 -13.49 -9.67 -3.89
CA ALA A 46 -14.95 -9.76 -4.01
C ALA A 46 -15.54 -10.92 -3.18
N ARG A 47 -14.70 -11.86 -2.72
CA ARG A 47 -15.11 -13.02 -1.90
C ARG A 47 -14.65 -12.93 -0.45
N ASP A 48 -13.74 -12.01 -0.13
CA ASP A 48 -13.25 -11.82 1.22
C ASP A 48 -14.27 -10.99 2.03
N PRO A 49 -14.87 -11.51 3.12
CA PRO A 49 -15.89 -10.80 3.88
C PRO A 49 -15.45 -9.43 4.42
N ARG A 50 -14.14 -9.22 4.62
CA ARG A 50 -13.58 -7.96 5.10
C ARG A 50 -13.64 -6.86 4.04
N PHE A 51 -13.61 -7.23 2.75
CA PHE A 51 -13.41 -6.31 1.62
C PHE A 51 -14.53 -6.38 0.57
N ALA A 52 -15.33 -7.44 0.57
CA ALA A 52 -16.37 -7.69 -0.43
C ALA A 52 -17.48 -6.62 -0.45
N ASN A 53 -17.59 -5.77 0.57
CA ASN A 53 -18.53 -4.66 0.62
C ASN A 53 -17.90 -3.28 0.44
N ASN A 54 -16.59 -3.21 0.15
CA ASN A 54 -15.90 -1.95 -0.08
C ASN A 54 -16.28 -1.38 -1.47
N PRO A 55 -16.95 -0.22 -1.56
CA PRO A 55 -17.42 0.33 -2.82
C PRO A 55 -16.27 0.73 -3.75
N PHE A 56 -15.17 1.25 -3.20
CA PHE A 56 -13.99 1.66 -3.96
C PHE A 56 -13.35 0.49 -4.69
N LEU A 57 -13.19 -0.65 -4.02
CA LEU A 57 -12.61 -1.86 -4.63
C LEU A 57 -13.50 -2.41 -5.74
N LYS A 58 -14.83 -2.34 -5.58
CA LYS A 58 -15.79 -2.76 -6.60
C LYS A 58 -15.75 -1.86 -7.83
N GLU A 59 -15.79 -0.54 -7.61
CA GLU A 59 -15.79 0.46 -8.68
C GLU A 59 -14.52 0.37 -9.53
N GLN A 60 -13.37 0.21 -8.89
CA GLN A 60 -12.08 0.07 -9.56
C GLN A 60 -11.84 -1.36 -10.12
N GLY A 61 -12.74 -2.30 -9.83
CA GLY A 61 -12.65 -3.68 -10.30
C GLY A 61 -11.48 -4.48 -9.71
N PHE A 62 -10.92 -4.06 -8.58
CA PHE A 62 -9.81 -4.78 -7.94
C PHE A 62 -10.27 -6.12 -7.38
N ARG A 63 -9.50 -7.16 -7.66
CA ARG A 63 -9.80 -8.55 -7.27
C ARG A 63 -8.70 -9.18 -6.44
N PHE A 64 -7.45 -8.80 -6.58
CA PHE A 64 -6.37 -9.38 -5.79
C PHE A 64 -5.59 -8.31 -5.06
N TYR A 65 -5.11 -8.67 -3.87
CA TYR A 65 -4.19 -7.86 -3.08
C TYR A 65 -3.14 -8.74 -2.40
N ALA A 66 -1.88 -8.32 -2.48
CA ALA A 66 -0.81 -8.82 -1.65
C ALA A 66 -0.02 -7.64 -1.12
N GLY A 67 0.03 -7.45 0.20
CA GLY A 67 0.75 -6.35 0.83
C GLY A 67 1.60 -6.80 2.00
N VAL A 68 2.81 -6.26 2.10
CA VAL A 68 3.75 -6.46 3.22
C VAL A 68 4.08 -5.12 3.88
N PRO A 69 4.35 -5.11 5.19
CA PRO A 69 4.64 -3.87 5.91
C PRO A 69 5.99 -3.28 5.50
N LEU A 70 6.00 -1.96 5.30
CA LEU A 70 7.22 -1.15 5.21
C LEU A 70 7.54 -0.61 6.60
N ARG A 71 8.65 -1.06 7.19
CA ARG A 71 9.04 -0.72 8.56
C ARG A 71 10.09 0.39 8.59
N GLY A 72 9.82 1.41 9.39
CA GLY A 72 10.74 2.52 9.64
C GLY A 72 11.97 2.10 10.46
N PRO A 73 12.90 3.03 10.72
CA PRO A 73 14.13 2.76 11.48
C PRO A 73 13.91 2.20 12.90
N ASN A 74 12.76 2.51 13.52
CA ASN A 74 12.37 2.01 14.84
C ASN A 74 11.60 0.68 14.79
N GLY A 75 11.47 0.07 13.62
CA GLY A 75 10.71 -1.17 13.41
C GLY A 75 9.20 -0.96 13.29
N SER A 76 8.65 0.24 13.50
CA SER A 76 7.22 0.49 13.34
C SER A 76 6.80 0.45 11.87
N PRO A 77 5.65 -0.18 11.53
CA PRO A 77 5.11 -0.12 10.18
C PRO A 77 4.66 1.31 9.86
N ILE A 78 5.22 1.90 8.81
CA ILE A 78 4.90 3.26 8.35
C ILE A 78 4.09 3.25 7.04
N GLY A 79 3.96 2.08 6.41
CA GLY A 79 3.23 1.90 5.16
C GLY A 79 3.25 0.44 4.71
N SER A 80 2.96 0.20 3.44
CA SER A 80 3.07 -1.14 2.84
C SER A 80 3.61 -1.06 1.41
N LEU A 81 4.37 -2.08 1.01
CA LEU A 81 4.58 -2.41 -0.38
C LEU A 81 3.49 -3.40 -0.79
N CYS A 82 2.80 -3.14 -1.89
CA CYS A 82 1.70 -4.01 -2.31
C CYS A 82 1.57 -4.18 -3.81
N ILE A 83 0.95 -5.30 -4.18
CA ILE A 83 0.52 -5.65 -5.53
C ILE A 83 -1.02 -5.66 -5.53
N LEU A 84 -1.61 -5.05 -6.55
CA LEU A 84 -3.04 -5.07 -6.86
C LEU A 84 -3.24 -5.69 -8.24
N ASP A 85 -4.33 -6.42 -8.43
CA ASP A 85 -4.73 -6.94 -9.75
C ASP A 85 -6.26 -6.92 -9.88
N ILE A 86 -6.75 -6.82 -11.11
CA ILE A 86 -8.17 -6.89 -11.47
C ILE A 86 -8.65 -8.33 -11.70
N LYS A 87 -7.74 -9.31 -11.60
CA LYS A 87 -8.06 -10.74 -11.62
C LYS A 87 -7.71 -11.40 -10.29
N PRO A 88 -8.50 -12.38 -9.82
CA PRO A 88 -8.11 -13.21 -8.69
C PRO A 88 -6.77 -13.89 -8.96
N ARG A 89 -5.94 -14.03 -7.92
CA ARG A 89 -4.60 -14.61 -8.04
C ARG A 89 -4.19 -15.32 -6.75
N ASP A 90 -3.45 -16.40 -6.92
CA ASP A 90 -2.68 -17.04 -5.87
C ASP A 90 -1.21 -16.61 -5.97
N ILE A 91 -0.54 -16.53 -4.81
CA ILE A 91 0.91 -16.38 -4.75
C ILE A 91 1.51 -17.44 -3.84
N SER A 92 2.63 -18.00 -4.28
CA SER A 92 3.42 -18.97 -3.54
C SER A 92 4.07 -18.34 -2.30
N ARG A 93 4.54 -19.19 -1.39
CA ARG A 93 5.34 -18.73 -0.25
C ARG A 93 6.64 -18.04 -0.69
N GLN A 94 7.25 -18.51 -1.77
CA GLN A 94 8.45 -17.91 -2.34
C GLN A 94 8.20 -16.49 -2.87
N GLU A 95 7.06 -16.25 -3.53
CA GLU A 95 6.66 -14.90 -3.95
C GLU A 95 6.36 -13.97 -2.76
N GLN A 96 5.78 -14.50 -1.67
CA GLN A 96 5.56 -13.76 -0.44
C GLN A 96 6.89 -13.36 0.22
N ASP A 97 7.82 -14.31 0.35
CA ASP A 97 9.15 -14.10 0.90
C ASP A 97 9.91 -13.05 0.04
N LEU A 98 9.82 -13.14 -1.29
CA LEU A 98 10.40 -12.16 -2.20
C LEU A 98 9.79 -10.76 -2.01
N LEU A 99 8.47 -10.66 -1.88
CA LEU A 99 7.80 -9.38 -1.67
C LEU A 99 8.27 -8.70 -0.37
N GLN A 100 8.50 -9.49 0.69
CA GLN A 100 9.06 -9.01 1.96
C GLN A 100 10.50 -8.49 1.79
N ILE A 101 11.35 -9.22 1.06
CA ILE A 101 12.73 -8.80 0.76
C ILE A 101 12.73 -7.47 -0.01
N VAL A 102 11.88 -7.33 -1.03
CA VAL A 102 11.77 -6.07 -1.79
C VAL A 102 11.31 -4.91 -0.90
N ALA A 103 10.42 -5.16 0.06
CA ALA A 103 9.99 -4.13 1.01
C ALA A 103 11.14 -3.66 1.92
N GLU A 104 12.02 -4.57 2.33
CA GLU A 104 13.24 -4.25 3.09
C GLU A 104 14.22 -3.42 2.25
N ASP A 105 14.49 -3.83 1.01
CA ASP A 105 15.34 -3.10 0.08
C ASP A 105 14.82 -1.68 -0.20
N VAL A 106 13.51 -1.53 -0.40
CA VAL A 106 12.85 -0.23 -0.57
C VAL A 106 13.08 0.66 0.64
N MET A 107 12.93 0.12 1.85
CA MET A 107 13.18 0.90 3.07
C MET A 107 14.64 1.29 3.23
N ASP A 108 15.58 0.43 2.85
CA ASP A 108 17.01 0.74 2.89
C ASP A 108 17.40 1.79 1.85
N GLU A 109 16.75 1.81 0.69
CA GLU A 109 16.90 2.89 -0.29
C GLU A 109 16.30 4.21 0.20
N ILE A 110 15.13 4.18 0.84
CA ILE A 110 14.52 5.39 1.43
C ILE A 110 15.41 5.98 2.52
N LYS A 111 16.00 5.16 3.40
CA LYS A 111 16.95 5.61 4.43
C LYS A 111 18.20 6.27 3.85
N ARG A 112 18.66 5.82 2.68
CA ARG A 112 19.86 6.36 2.01
C ARG A 112 19.65 7.72 1.38
N ARG A 113 18.40 8.11 1.08
CA ARG A 113 18.10 9.41 0.48
C ARG A 113 18.13 10.50 1.54
N PRO A 114 18.96 11.55 1.40
CA PRO A 114 18.89 12.69 2.29
C PRO A 114 17.50 13.32 2.17
N VAL A 115 16.87 13.61 3.31
CA VAL A 115 15.62 14.38 3.33
C VAL A 115 15.92 15.77 2.78
N THR A 116 15.53 16.02 1.53
CA THR A 116 15.63 17.35 0.92
C THR A 116 14.38 18.15 1.25
N ASP A 117 14.50 19.48 1.36
CA ASP A 117 13.41 20.38 1.76
C ASP A 117 12.14 20.28 0.88
N ALA A 118 12.22 19.65 -0.31
CA ALA A 118 11.07 19.37 -1.17
C ALA A 118 10.05 18.39 -0.56
N ASP A 119 10.46 17.49 0.35
CA ASP A 119 9.55 16.57 1.03
C ASP A 119 8.76 17.26 2.18
N ARG A 120 9.29 18.35 2.77
CA ARG A 120 8.61 19.16 3.81
C ARG A 120 7.44 19.99 3.27
N SER A 121 7.46 20.35 1.99
CA SER A 121 6.40 21.12 1.33
C SER A 121 5.06 20.37 1.26
N SER A 122 5.08 19.04 1.40
CA SER A 122 3.86 18.22 1.46
C SER A 122 3.20 18.18 2.85
N GLU A 123 3.89 18.67 3.90
CA GLU A 123 3.39 18.71 5.27
C GLU A 123 2.85 20.09 5.72
N ASN A 124 3.20 21.19 5.03
CA ASN A 124 2.82 22.56 5.44
C ASN A 124 1.56 23.13 4.74
N GLY A 125 0.75 22.30 4.08
CA GLY A 125 -0.48 22.73 3.42
C GLY A 125 -1.71 22.80 4.34
N LYS A 126 -1.61 23.39 5.54
CA LYS A 126 -2.76 23.81 6.35
C LYS A 126 -2.40 25.06 7.15
N THR A 127 -2.69 26.22 6.58
CA THR A 127 -2.93 27.46 7.32
C THR A 127 -4.43 27.73 7.30
#